data_AF-A0A7Y1TPG3-F1
#
_entry.id   AF-A0A7Y1TPG3-F1
#
_cell.length_a   1.000
_cell.length_b   1.000
_cell.length_c   1.000
_cell.angle_alpha   90.00
_cell.angle_beta   90.00
_cell.angle_gamma   90.00
#
_symmetry.space_group_name_H-M   'P 1'
#
loop_
_entity.id
_entity.type
_entity.pdbx_description
1 polymer ?
#
loop_
_entity_poly.entity_id
_entity_poly.type
_entity_poly.pdbx_seq_one_letter_code
_entity_poly.pdbx_strand_id
1 'polypeptide(L)' 'GFALNVNTDLGYFDHIVPCGIKGKAVTSMEVELRNKLDISEVQQRILKHFAEVFQVEFIQKVQI' A
#
# COMPACT_ATOMS: atom_id res chain seq x y z
N GLY A 1 -8.95 -4.14 7.39
CA GLY A 1 -7.93 -3.17 6.96
C GLY A 1 -7.59 -3.43 5.50
N PHE A 2 -6.47 -2.89 5.02
CA PHE A 2 -5.95 -3.22 3.69
C PHE A 2 -4.41 -3.32 3.75
N ALA A 3 -3.84 -4.04 2.79
CA ALA A 3 -2.40 -4.11 2.56
C ALA A 3 -2.13 -3.67 1.13
N LEU A 4 -1.27 -2.68 0.95
CA LEU A 4 -0.85 -2.18 -0.36
C LEU A 4 0.62 -2.54 -0.57
N ASN A 5 0.92 -3.29 -1.63
CA ASN A 5 2.30 -3.61 -1.98
C ASN A 5 2.96 -2.38 -2.61
N VAL A 6 3.86 -1.71 -1.89
CA VAL A 6 4.56 -0.52 -2.37
C VAL A 6 5.90 -0.92 -3.01
N ASN A 7 6.92 -1.18 -2.19
CA ASN A 7 8.23 -1.72 -2.59
C ASN A 7 8.39 -3.16 -2.08
N THR A 8 7.29 -3.90 -1.99
CA THR A 8 7.26 -5.24 -1.39
C THR A 8 8.02 -6.23 -2.27
N ASP A 9 8.86 -7.06 -1.65
CA ASP A 9 9.43 -8.22 -2.32
C ASP A 9 8.32 -9.26 -2.59
N LEU A 10 8.03 -9.45 -3.87
CA LEU A 10 6.95 -10.33 -4.31
C LEU A 10 7.33 -11.82 -4.25
N GLY A 11 8.62 -12.17 -4.13
CA GLY A 11 9.07 -13.56 -4.04
C GLY A 11 8.50 -14.29 -2.81
N TYR A 12 8.15 -13.56 -1.74
CA TYR A 12 7.48 -14.14 -0.59
C TYR A 12 6.09 -14.71 -0.92
N PHE A 13 5.41 -14.22 -1.96
CA PHE A 13 4.11 -14.74 -2.36
C PHE A 13 4.19 -16.13 -3.00
N ASP A 14 5.37 -16.52 -3.51
CA ASP A 14 5.58 -17.86 -4.08
C ASP A 14 5.57 -18.96 -3.02
N HIS A 15 5.75 -18.60 -1.74
CA HIS A 15 5.75 -19.53 -0.61
C HIS A 15 4.36 -19.75 0.01
N ILE A 16 3.33 -19.08 -0.50
CA ILE A 16 1.95 -19.19 -0.01
C ILE A 16 0.99 -19.45 -1.16
N VAL A 17 -0.19 -20.00 -0.85
CA VAL A 17 -1.31 -20.06 -1.81
C VAL A 17 -2.31 -18.97 -1.44
N PRO A 18 -2.22 -17.77 -2.05
CA PRO A 18 -3.07 -16.65 -1.64
C PRO A 18 -4.53 -16.88 -2.03
N CYS A 19 -5.43 -16.74 -1.05
CA CYS A 19 -6.89 -16.66 -1.21
C CYS A 19 -7.57 -17.80 -2.02
N GLY A 20 -6.93 -18.96 -2.20
CA GLY A 20 -7.51 -20.08 -2.96
C GLY A 20 -7.71 -19.84 -4.46
N ILE A 21 -7.30 -18.68 -5.00
CA ILE A 21 -7.43 -18.33 -6.41
C ILE A 21 -6.13 -18.71 -7.12
N LYS A 22 -6.12 -19.87 -7.79
CA LYS A 22 -5.00 -20.27 -8.64
C LYS A 22 -4.90 -19.35 -9.86
N GLY A 23 -3.69 -18.93 -10.21
CA GLY A 23 -3.40 -18.28 -11.49
C GLY A 23 -3.57 -16.76 -11.55
N LYS A 24 -3.71 -16.06 -10.42
CA LYS A 24 -3.62 -14.59 -10.38
C LYS A 24 -2.29 -14.14 -9.80
N ALA A 25 -1.53 -13.38 -10.58
CA ALA A 25 -0.27 -12.79 -10.16
C ALA A 25 -0.53 -11.64 -9.17
N VAL A 26 0.40 -11.46 -8.23
CA VAL A 26 0.48 -10.27 -7.38
C VAL A 26 1.45 -9.27 -8.00
N THR A 27 1.28 -7.98 -7.70
CA THR A 27 2.20 -6.92 -8.12
C THR A 27 2.44 -5.94 -6.98
N SER A 28 3.34 -4.98 -7.20
CA SER A 28 3.64 -3.85 -6.32
C SER A 28 3.72 -2.54 -7.11
N MET A 29 3.58 -1.41 -6.43
CA MET A 29 3.73 -0.11 -7.07
C MET A 29 5.12 0.07 -7.69
N GLU A 30 6.17 -0.47 -7.06
CA GLU A 30 7.53 -0.47 -7.60
C GLU A 30 7.62 -1.18 -8.95
N VAL A 31 6.97 -2.34 -9.10
CA VAL A 31 6.95 -3.10 -10.35
C VAL A 31 6.20 -2.34 -11.44
N GLU A 32 4.99 -1.84 -11.13
CA GLU A 32 4.14 -1.15 -12.09
C GLU A 32 4.74 0.19 -12.56
N LEU A 33 5.39 0.93 -11.65
CA LEU A 33 5.99 2.24 -11.94
C LEU A 33 7.47 2.14 -12.32
N ARG A 34 8.07 0.95 -12.25
CA ARG A 34 9.49 0.67 -12.52
C ARG A 34 10.45 1.54 -11.72
N ASN A 35 10.05 1.92 -10.50
CA ASN A 35 10.85 2.75 -9.62
C ASN A 35 10.53 2.47 -8.16
N LYS A 36 11.55 2.50 -7.30
CA LYS A 36 11.38 2.40 -5.86
C LYS A 36 10.82 3.71 -5.32
N LEU A 37 9.80 3.62 -4.48
CA LEU A 37 9.06 4.77 -3.99
C LEU A 37 9.46 5.16 -2.57
N ASP A 38 9.31 6.44 -2.22
CA ASP A 38 9.32 6.87 -0.83
C ASP A 38 8.01 6.44 -0.15
N ILE A 39 8.13 5.58 0.87
CA ILE A 39 7.00 5.09 1.64
C ILE A 39 6.26 6.24 2.34
N SER A 40 6.97 7.29 2.75
CA SER A 40 6.39 8.45 3.42
C SER A 40 5.44 9.21 2.49
N GLU A 41 5.82 9.37 1.23
CA GLU A 41 4.98 10.00 0.21
C GLU A 41 3.71 9.17 -0.05
N VAL A 42 3.86 7.85 -0.20
CA VAL A 42 2.71 6.94 -0.41
C VAL A 42 1.76 6.99 0.78
N GLN A 43 2.28 7.02 2.01
CA GLN A 43 1.46 7.18 3.22
C GLN A 43 0.68 8.51 3.21
N GLN A 44 1.32 9.62 2.85
CA GLN A 44 0.65 10.92 2.76
C GLN A 44 -0.49 10.91 1.72
N ARG A 45 -0.27 10.28 0.56
CA ARG A 45 -1.29 10.10 -0.48
C ARG A 45 -2.47 9.26 0.00
N ILE A 46 -2.20 8.18 0.74
CA ILE A 46 -3.24 7.34 1.35
C ILE A 46 -4.07 8.17 2.34
N LEU A 47 -3.43 8.93 3.24
CA LEU A 47 -4.15 9.76 4.20
C LEU A 47 -5.05 10.77 3.48
N LYS A 48 -4.54 11.46 2.47
CA LYS A 48 -5.33 12.40 1.67
C LYS A 48 -6.58 11.73 1.07
N HIS A 49 -6.41 10.60 0.38
CA HIS A 49 -7.53 9.91 -0.26
C HIS A 49 -8.50 9.29 0.75
N PHE A 50 -8.00 8.85 1.90
CA PHE A 50 -8.85 8.38 2.99
C PHE A 50 -9.73 9.52 3.53
N ALA A 51 -9.15 10.69 3.79
CA ALA A 51 -9.92 11.88 4.20
C ALA A 51 -11.00 12.24 3.18
N GLU A 52 -10.67 12.23 1.88
CA GLU A 52 -11.61 12.53 0.79
C GLU A 52 -12.75 11.51 0.71
N VAL A 53 -12.45 10.21 0.74
CA VAL A 53 -13.47 9.15 0.61
C VAL A 53 -14.39 9.10 1.83
N PHE A 54 -13.83 9.24 3.02
CA PHE A 54 -14.59 9.11 4.27
C PHE A 54 -15.10 10.44 4.83
N GLN A 55 -14.75 11.57 4.20
CA GLN A 55 -15.13 12.92 4.63
C GLN A 55 -14.70 13.22 6.06
N VAL A 56 -13.43 12.94 6.37
CA VAL A 56 -12.84 13.12 7.71
C VAL A 56 -11.61 14.02 7.67
N GLU A 57 -11.31 14.65 8.80
CA GLU A 57 -10.09 15.41 9.00
C GLU A 57 -9.12 14.64 9.92
N PHE A 58 -7.84 14.66 9.58
CA PHE A 58 -6.79 14.09 10.42
C PHE A 58 -6.32 15.10 11.45
N ILE A 59 -6.30 14.70 12.72
CA ILE A 59 -5.78 15.52 13.81
C ILE A 59 -4.29 15.23 13.97
N GLN A 60 -3.45 16.26 13.85
CA GLN A 60 -2.04 16.15 14.24
C GLN A 60 -1.95 16.13 15.76
N LYS A 61 -1.31 15.11 16.33
CA LYS A 61 -0.96 15.14 17.75
C LYS A 61 0.13 16.21 17.94
N VAL A 62 -0.21 17.29 18.64
CA VAL A 62 0.79 18.23 19.15
C VAL A 62 1.60 17.50 20.22
N GLN A 63 2.90 17.37 19.99
CA GLN A 63 3.82 16.80 20.96
C GLN A 63 4.17 17.92 21.95
N ILE A 64 3.66 17.81 23.19
CA ILE A 64 4.00 18.70 24.31
C ILE A 64 5.34 18.27 24.88
#